data_AF-A0A534HC49-F1
#
_entry.id   AF-A0A534HC49-F1
#
_cell.length_a   1.000
_cell.length_b   1.000
_cell.length_c   1.000
_cell.angle_alpha   90.00
_cell.angle_beta   90.00
_cell.angle_gamma   90.00
#
_symmetry.space_group_name_H-M   'P 1'
#
loop_
_entity.id
_entity.type
_entity.pdbx_description
1 polymer ?
#
loop_
_entity_poly.entity_id
_entity_poly.type
_entity_poly.pdbx_seq_one_letter_code
_entity_poly.pdbx_strand_id
1 'polypeptide(L)' 'ALGKVDYLEIVAFADHQATAGVWYRLLNLGFRIPAAGGTDAMANYATLRGPVGLNRVYASVANGPLSSESWLDALRQGRT' A
#
# COMPACT_ATOMS: atom_id res chain seq x y z
N ALA A 1 11.09 10.98 0.24
CA ALA A 1 12.15 12.00 0.19
C ALA A 1 12.85 12.25 1.53
N LEU A 2 12.20 12.04 2.68
CA LEU A 2 12.84 12.19 4.00
C LEU A 2 13.14 10.85 4.71
N GLY A 3 12.84 9.71 4.06
CA GLY A 3 13.01 8.37 4.64
C GLY A 3 12.15 8.12 5.88
N LYS A 4 11.02 8.82 6.04
CA LYS A 4 10.12 8.71 7.21
C LYS A 4 8.87 7.89 6.96
N VAL A 5 8.56 7.62 5.69
CA VAL A 5 7.36 6.90 5.25
C VAL A 5 7.80 5.91 4.18
N ASP A 6 7.38 4.66 4.34
CA ASP A 6 7.72 3.55 3.44
C ASP A 6 6.79 3.46 2.23
N TYR A 7 5.50 3.77 2.40
CA TYR A 7 4.48 3.76 1.37
C TYR A 7 3.24 4.56 1.80
N LEU A 8 2.31 4.80 0.89
CA LEU A 8 1.00 5.38 1.18
C LEU A 8 -0.10 4.44 0.67
N GLU A 9 -1.05 4.07 1.53
CA GLU A 9 -2.27 3.39 1.08
C GLU A 9 -3.16 4.38 0.34
N ILE A 10 -3.26 4.23 -0.98
CA ILE A 10 -4.11 5.08 -1.83
C ILE A 10 -5.47 4.45 -2.08
N VAL A 11 -5.56 3.12 -1.95
CA VAL A 11 -6.81 2.37 -1.95
C VAL A 11 -7.02 1.81 -0.56
N ALA A 12 -7.91 2.45 0.18
CA ALA A 12 -8.31 2.05 1.52
C ALA A 12 -9.83 2.17 1.64
N PHE A 13 -10.37 2.06 2.85
CA PHE A 13 -11.79 2.30 3.09
C PHE A 13 -12.23 3.73 2.76
N ALA A 14 -11.38 4.71 3.07
CA ALA A 14 -11.68 6.12 2.82
C ALA A 14 -11.80 6.39 1.32
N ASP A 15 -12.26 7.60 0.97
CA ASP A 15 -12.29 8.05 -0.43
C ASP A 15 -10.89 7.91 -1.07
N HIS A 16 -10.77 6.89 -1.93
CA HIS A 16 -9.53 6.56 -2.62
C HIS A 16 -9.15 7.64 -3.64
N GLN A 17 -10.12 8.38 -4.20
CA GLN A 17 -9.83 9.47 -5.14
C GLN A 17 -9.24 10.68 -4.40
N ALA A 18 -9.78 11.02 -3.22
CA ALA A 18 -9.22 12.06 -2.37
C ALA A 18 -7.77 11.72 -1.96
N THR A 19 -7.53 10.48 -1.52
CA THR A 19 -6.19 10.02 -1.10
C THR A 19 -5.22 9.98 -2.28
N ALA A 20 -5.66 9.47 -3.45
CA ALA A 20 -4.87 9.50 -4.67
C ALA A 20 -4.52 10.94 -5.09
N GLY A 21 -5.43 11.90 -4.92
CA GLY A 21 -5.17 13.32 -5.17
C GLY A 21 -4.03 13.88 -4.31
N VAL A 22 -3.94 13.48 -3.04
CA VAL A 22 -2.80 13.83 -2.17
C VAL A 22 -1.53 13.14 -2.65
N TRP A 23 -1.60 11.85 -2.99
CA TRP A 23 -0.47 11.09 -3.51
C TRP A 23 0.14 11.73 -4.76
N TYR A 24 -0.69 12.11 -5.74
CA TYR A 24 -0.22 12.81 -6.95
C TYR A 24 0.42 14.16 -6.64
N ARG A 25 -0.09 14.92 -5.66
CA ARG A 25 0.56 16.17 -5.22
C ARG A 25 1.94 15.92 -4.62
N LEU A 26 2.11 14.85 -3.84
CA LEU A 26 3.41 14.44 -3.30
C LEU A 26 4.37 14.04 -4.43
N LEU A 27 3.91 13.30 -5.44
CA LEU A 27 4.71 12.98 -6.62
C LEU A 27 5.14 14.24 -7.39
N ASN A 28 4.22 15.19 -7.60
CA ASN A 28 4.51 16.46 -8.27
C ASN A 28 5.54 17.33 -7.51
N LEU A 29 5.63 17.17 -6.19
CA LEU A 29 6.64 17.82 -5.35
C LEU A 29 7.97 17.03 -5.29
N GLY A 30 8.12 15.96 -6.08
CA GLY A 30 9.32 15.13 -6.15
C GLY A 30 9.41 14.04 -5.07
N PHE A 31 8.39 13.87 -4.24
CA PHE A 31 8.35 12.78 -3.27
C PHE A 31 7.92 11.49 -3.95
N ARG A 32 8.87 10.60 -4.23
CA ARG A 32 8.59 9.23 -4.68
C ARG A 32 8.20 8.37 -3.47
N ILE A 33 6.90 8.14 -3.31
CA ILE A 33 6.33 7.29 -2.25
C ILE A 33 5.54 6.17 -2.94
N PRO A 34 5.88 4.89 -2.69
CA PRO A 34 5.14 3.75 -3.24
C PRO A 34 3.64 3.83 -2.89
N ALA A 35 2.80 3.46 -3.84
CA ALA A 35 1.37 3.29 -3.61
C ALA A 35 1.08 1.88 -3.08
N ALA A 36 0.16 1.78 -2.14
CA ALA A 36 -0.33 0.51 -1.61
C ALA A 36 -1.85 0.51 -1.48
N GLY A 37 -2.40 -0.66 -1.15
CA GLY A 37 -3.80 -0.79 -0.80
C GLY A 37 -4.05 -1.94 0.17
N GLY A 38 -4.92 -1.67 1.14
CA GLY A 38 -5.32 -2.59 2.19
C GLY A 38 -6.84 -2.66 2.28
N THR A 39 -7.37 -3.81 2.67
CA THR A 39 -8.83 -3.98 2.82
C THR A 39 -9.35 -3.36 4.13
N ASP A 40 -8.47 -3.16 5.12
CA ASP A 40 -8.86 -2.77 6.48
C ASP A 40 -9.93 -3.74 7.04
N ALA A 41 -9.66 -5.04 6.90
CA ALA A 41 -10.66 -6.08 7.13
C ALA A 41 -10.84 -6.42 8.62
N MET A 42 -12.11 -6.45 9.07
CA MET A 42 -12.49 -7.00 10.38
C MET A 42 -12.82 -8.50 10.24
N ALA A 43 -11.83 -9.36 10.51
CA ALA A 43 -11.92 -10.80 10.21
C ALA A 43 -12.93 -11.58 11.08
N ASN A 44 -13.23 -11.11 12.28
CA ASN A 44 -14.17 -11.74 13.22
C ASN A 44 -15.58 -11.13 13.18
N TYR A 45 -15.77 -10.07 12.38
CA TYR A 45 -17.06 -9.41 12.22
C TYR A 45 -17.14 -8.87 10.79
N ALA A 46 -17.77 -9.62 9.90
CA ALA A 46 -17.94 -9.24 8.51
C ALA A 46 -18.86 -8.01 8.42
N THR A 47 -18.26 -6.83 8.33
CA THR A 47 -18.97 -5.55 8.12
C THR A 47 -18.43 -4.83 6.89
N LEU A 48 -18.98 -3.63 6.65
CA LEU A 48 -18.65 -2.50 5.76
C LEU A 48 -17.45 -2.57 4.80
N ARG A 49 -16.39 -3.31 5.14
CA ARG A 49 -15.09 -3.43 4.46
C ARG A 49 -14.97 -4.62 3.50
N GLY A 50 -15.91 -5.57 3.56
CA GLY A 50 -15.88 -6.76 2.72
C GLY A 50 -14.88 -7.83 3.20
N PRO A 51 -14.69 -8.91 2.42
CA PRO A 51 -13.83 -10.02 2.81
C PRO A 51 -12.35 -9.63 2.77
N VAL A 52 -11.53 -10.31 3.58
CA VAL A 52 -10.07 -10.14 3.59
C VAL A 52 -9.51 -10.27 2.17
N GLY A 53 -8.72 -9.26 1.77
CA GLY A 53 -8.04 -9.25 0.47
C GLY A 53 -8.89 -8.74 -0.69
N LEU A 54 -9.92 -7.93 -0.45
CA LEU A 54 -10.61 -7.16 -1.50
C LEU A 54 -9.68 -6.15 -2.17
N ASN A 55 -8.91 -5.41 -1.36
CA ASN A 55 -7.79 -4.58 -1.81
C ASN A 55 -6.47 -5.27 -1.47
N ARG A 56 -5.53 -5.24 -2.42
CA ARG A 56 -4.21 -5.86 -2.30
C ARG A 56 -3.15 -4.97 -2.94
N VAL A 57 -1.96 -5.00 -2.38
CA VAL A 57 -0.74 -4.59 -3.08
C VAL A 57 0.12 -5.82 -3.29
N TYR A 58 0.62 -5.98 -4.51
CA TYR A 58 1.56 -7.01 -4.85
C TYR A 58 2.95 -6.39 -4.87
N ALA A 59 3.97 -7.15 -4.48
CA ALA A 59 5.35 -6.69 -4.55
C ALA A 59 6.21 -7.81 -5.13
N SER A 60 7.10 -7.45 -6.05
CA SER A 60 8.06 -8.36 -6.66
C SER A 60 9.23 -8.61 -5.71
N VAL A 61 9.28 -9.83 -5.18
CA VAL A 61 10.38 -10.34 -4.35
C VAL A 61 11.27 -11.26 -5.17
N ALA A 62 12.55 -11.34 -4.80
CA ALA A 62 13.49 -12.26 -5.45
C ALA A 62 13.07 -13.72 -5.23
N ASN A 63 13.47 -14.60 -6.15
CA ASN A 63 13.24 -16.04 -6.01
C ASN A 63 13.86 -16.57 -4.72
N GLY A 64 13.07 -17.29 -3.92
CA GLY A 64 13.46 -17.81 -2.62
C GLY A 64 12.28 -17.94 -1.67
N PRO A 65 12.52 -18.23 -0.38
CA PRO A 65 11.47 -18.27 0.62
C PRO A 65 10.76 -16.92 0.73
N LEU A 66 9.42 -16.93 0.71
CA LEU A 66 8.63 -15.74 0.98
C LEU A 66 8.73 -15.39 2.46
N SER A 67 9.08 -14.13 2.76
CA SER A 67 9.05 -13.59 4.12
C SER A 67 8.40 -12.20 4.14
N SER A 68 7.90 -11.79 5.30
CA SER A 68 7.35 -10.45 5.48
C SER A 68 8.40 -9.36 5.23
N GLU A 69 9.65 -9.60 5.63
CA GLU A 69 10.77 -8.67 5.44
C GLU A 69 11.10 -8.47 3.97
N SER A 70 11.22 -9.55 3.20
CA SER A 70 11.51 -9.49 1.76
C SER A 70 10.40 -8.77 0.99
N TRP A 71 9.14 -8.98 1.39
CA TRP A 71 7.99 -8.27 0.82
C TRP A 71 7.97 -6.78 1.19
N LEU A 72 8.21 -6.43 2.46
CA LEU A 72 8.28 -5.03 2.91
C LEU A 72 9.43 -4.26 2.23
N ASP A 73 10.58 -4.90 2.04
CA ASP A 73 11.71 -4.28 1.34
C ASP A 73 11.41 -4.06 -0.14
N ALA A 74 10.67 -4.97 -0.79
CA ALA A 74 10.18 -4.77 -2.15
C ALA A 74 9.18 -3.61 -2.25
N LEU A 75 8.25 -3.52 -1.30
CA LEU A 75 7.29 -2.42 -1.21
C LEU A 75 8.00 -1.07 -1.03
N ARG A 76 8.94 -0.95 -0.08
CA ARG A 76 9.75 0.26 0.14
C ARG A 76 10.51 0.72 -1.10
N GLN A 77 10.98 -0.24 -1.89
CA GLN A 77 11.73 0.02 -3.12
C GLN A 77 10.82 0.31 -4.32
N GLY A 78 9.49 0.32 -4.13
CA GLY A 78 8.52 0.58 -5.18
C GLY A 78 8.44 -0.54 -6.22
N ARG A 79 8.81 -1.78 -5.85
CA ARG A 79 8.65 -2.96 -6.71
C ARG A 79 7.22 -3.50 -6.64
N THR A 80 6.23 -2.64 -6.79
CA THR A 80 4.80 -2.93 -6.67
C THR A 80 4.09 -2.86 -8.01
#